data_AF-A0A8H8BTA8-F1
#
_entry.id   AF-A0A8H8BTA8-F1
#
_cell.length_a   1.000
_cell.length_b   1.000
_cell.length_c   1.000
_cell.angle_alpha   90.00
_cell.angle_beta   90.00
_cell.angle_gamma   90.00
#
_symmetry.space_group_name_H-M   'P 1'
#
loop_
_entity.id
_entity.type
_entity.pdbx_description
1 polymer ?
#
loop_
_entity_poly.entity_id
_entity_poly.type
_entity_poly.pdbx_seq_one_letter_code
_entity_poly.pdbx_strand_id
1 'polypeptide(L)'
;MSTTLGKRKRALHRKEPAQRAESEGSESEQLDAQEIFRRHFEAQFKPLPVVKKDIVMEEASQEESEEDSDWDGISDGEADGVQVVEHTDALSRMAAMSKEELKSFMSSKIPKITPTVSIRDTSGSKIDDEDASEAANLKKDLALQRLLAESHLLESSKNPTLSGNNRHKATDLRLQALGSKESILKQEKMPMSHRKGIISKQSEKEAKRRSEARENGIILEKAKMAKKSSAGKRDRGIGAPGVGRFSGGTLTLSKKDIYDIEGPKRTPSTRGRGGGRGGGRGRGKRG
;
A
#
# COMPACT_ATOMS: atom_id res chain seq x y z
N MET A 1 16.94 21.31 71.86
CA MET A 1 15.70 21.99 71.40
C MET A 1 15.08 21.12 70.32
N SER A 2 13.99 20.44 70.64
CA SER A 2 13.29 19.46 69.81
C SER A 2 12.04 20.11 69.18
N THR A 3 11.81 19.88 67.89
CA THR A 3 10.49 20.09 67.29
C THR A 3 10.18 18.96 66.32
N THR A 4 9.48 17.95 66.83
CA THR A 4 8.90 16.84 66.07
C THR A 4 7.65 17.35 65.34
N LEU A 5 7.69 17.40 64.01
CA LEU A 5 6.56 17.81 63.19
C LEU A 5 5.46 16.74 63.21
N GLY A 6 4.31 17.13 63.75
CA GLY A 6 3.14 16.29 63.99
C GLY A 6 2.48 15.74 62.71
N LYS A 7 2.02 14.49 62.82
CA LYS A 7 1.23 13.76 61.82
C LYS A 7 -0.15 14.41 61.67
N ARG A 8 -0.43 15.03 60.52
CA ARG A 8 -1.79 15.49 60.18
C ARG A 8 -2.57 14.36 59.50
N LYS A 9 -3.63 13.89 60.17
CA LYS A 9 -4.73 13.06 59.62
C LYS A 9 -5.40 13.83 58.48
N ARG A 10 -5.49 13.24 57.28
CA ARG A 10 -6.39 13.70 56.22
C ARG A 10 -7.79 13.14 56.48
N ALA A 11 -8.78 14.02 56.61
CA ALA A 11 -10.18 13.64 56.66
C ALA A 11 -10.62 13.12 55.28
N LEU A 12 -11.32 11.97 55.28
CA LEU A 12 -11.95 11.39 54.10
C LEU A 12 -13.24 12.16 53.81
N HIS A 13 -13.30 12.85 52.67
CA HIS A 13 -14.54 13.38 52.13
C HIS A 13 -15.36 12.22 51.55
N ARG A 14 -16.44 11.84 52.24
CA ARG A 14 -17.49 10.97 51.70
C ARG A 14 -18.31 11.80 50.70
N LYS A 15 -18.33 11.39 49.43
CA LYS A 15 -19.28 11.88 48.43
C LYS A 15 -20.46 10.93 48.41
N GLU A 16 -21.64 11.43 48.74
CA GLU A 16 -22.95 10.81 48.47
C GLU A 16 -23.20 10.83 46.95
N PRO A 17 -23.65 9.74 46.31
CA PRO A 17 -24.09 9.76 44.93
C PRO A 17 -25.52 10.29 44.83
N ALA A 18 -25.68 11.40 44.09
CA ALA A 18 -26.97 11.95 43.72
C ALA A 18 -27.77 10.96 42.86
N GLN A 19 -29.08 11.01 43.08
CA GLN A 19 -30.10 10.14 42.52
C GLN A 19 -30.14 10.21 40.99
N ARG A 20 -30.39 9.04 40.41
CA ARG A 20 -30.63 8.77 38.99
C ARG A 20 -31.99 9.36 38.62
N ALA A 21 -32.00 10.46 37.87
CA ALA A 21 -33.18 10.92 37.15
C ALA A 21 -33.21 10.22 35.78
N GLU A 22 -34.33 9.59 35.49
CA GLU A 22 -34.54 8.80 34.28
C GLU A 22 -34.89 9.68 33.06
N SER A 23 -34.32 9.25 31.93
CA SER A 23 -34.75 9.33 30.54
C SER A 23 -35.98 10.16 30.13
N GLU A 24 -35.80 11.47 29.95
CA GLU A 24 -36.67 12.30 29.08
C GLU A 24 -35.84 13.10 28.03
N GLY A 25 -34.50 13.12 28.15
CA GLY A 25 -33.60 13.89 27.27
C GLY A 25 -33.01 13.11 26.09
N SER A 26 -33.16 11.78 26.05
CA SER A 26 -32.53 10.96 25.02
C SER A 26 -33.24 11.02 23.67
N GLU A 27 -34.56 11.25 23.64
CA GLU A 27 -35.31 11.32 22.38
C GLU A 27 -35.08 12.66 21.65
N SER A 28 -35.03 13.78 22.39
CA SER A 28 -34.76 15.09 21.80
C SER A 28 -33.33 15.21 21.27
N GLU A 29 -32.34 14.66 21.97
CA GLU A 29 -30.95 14.60 21.49
C GLU A 29 -30.77 13.66 20.29
N GLN A 30 -31.56 12.58 20.20
CA GLN A 30 -31.56 11.68 19.05
C GLN A 30 -32.17 12.33 17.81
N LEU A 31 -33.24 13.13 17.97
CA LEU A 31 -33.83 13.91 16.88
C LEU A 31 -32.86 14.97 16.35
N ASP A 32 -32.17 15.69 17.24
CA ASP A 32 -31.16 16.70 16.88
C ASP A 32 -29.98 16.08 16.11
N ALA A 33 -29.49 14.91 16.55
CA ALA A 33 -28.46 14.18 15.84
C ALA A 33 -28.89 13.76 14.43
N GLN A 34 -30.13 13.28 14.26
CA GLN A 34 -30.67 12.90 12.96
C GLN A 34 -30.83 14.10 12.03
N GLU A 35 -31.25 15.27 12.54
CA GLU A 35 -31.34 16.51 11.77
C GLU A 35 -29.97 17.00 11.29
N ILE A 36 -28.94 16.89 12.14
CA ILE A 36 -27.55 17.22 11.76
C ILE A 36 -27.08 16.32 10.62
N PHE A 37 -27.32 15.00 10.70
CA PHE A 37 -26.96 14.08 9.61
C PHE A 37 -27.74 14.35 8.34
N ARG A 38 -29.04 14.65 8.44
CA ARG A 38 -29.88 15.00 7.29
C ARG A 38 -29.39 16.26 6.59
N ARG A 39 -29.06 17.32 7.33
CA ARG A 39 -28.50 18.56 6.78
C ARG A 39 -27.16 18.35 6.10
N HIS A 40 -26.29 17.51 6.69
CA HIS A 40 -24.99 17.19 6.11
C HIS A 40 -25.13 16.32 4.85
N PHE A 41 -26.12 15.42 4.83
CA PHE A 41 -26.43 14.58 3.68
C PHE A 41 -27.03 15.39 2.54
N GLU A 42 -28.00 16.27 2.80
CA GLU A 42 -28.62 17.16 1.79
C GLU A 42 -27.62 18.16 1.20
N ALA A 43 -26.62 18.60 1.98
CA ALA A 43 -25.55 19.46 1.49
C ALA A 43 -24.57 18.73 0.55
N GLN A 44 -24.34 17.43 0.77
CA GLN A 44 -23.42 16.62 -0.03
C GLN A 44 -24.10 15.95 -1.23
N PHE A 45 -25.39 15.65 -1.10
CA PHE A 45 -26.19 14.97 -2.11
C PHE A 45 -27.40 15.84 -2.44
N LYS A 46 -27.36 16.49 -3.60
CA LYS A 46 -28.54 17.15 -4.16
C LYS A 46 -29.65 16.11 -4.29
N PRO A 47 -30.86 16.36 -3.77
CA PRO A 47 -31.95 15.41 -3.88
C PRO A 47 -32.23 15.13 -5.36
N LEU A 48 -32.30 13.86 -5.73
CA LEU A 48 -32.69 13.44 -7.06
C LEU A 48 -34.11 13.98 -7.34
N PRO A 49 -34.38 14.50 -8.55
CA PRO A 49 -35.73 14.92 -8.90
C PRO A 49 -36.67 13.71 -8.77
N VAL A 50 -37.68 13.83 -7.91
CA VAL A 50 -38.69 12.79 -7.72
C VAL A 50 -39.49 12.71 -9.01
N VAL A 51 -39.16 11.73 -9.84
CA VAL A 51 -40.02 11.31 -10.95
C VAL A 51 -41.18 10.55 -10.31
N LYS A 52 -42.37 11.15 -10.32
CA LYS A 52 -43.60 10.45 -9.97
C LYS A 52 -43.71 9.25 -10.91
N LYS A 53 -43.52 8.05 -10.36
CA LYS A 53 -43.84 6.80 -11.05
C LYS A 53 -45.31 6.55 -10.78
N ASP A 54 -46.15 6.83 -11.76
CA ASP A 54 -47.52 6.34 -11.78
C ASP A 54 -47.44 4.82 -12.02
N ILE A 55 -47.39 4.07 -10.93
CA ILE A 55 -47.64 2.63 -10.91
C ILE A 55 -48.87 2.46 -10.05
N VAL A 56 -50.01 2.28 -10.70
CA VAL A 56 -51.28 1.90 -10.08
C VAL A 56 -51.54 0.44 -10.46
N MET A 57 -51.42 -0.45 -9.47
CA MET A 57 -51.98 -1.80 -9.47
C MET A 57 -52.71 -1.98 -8.12
N GLU A 58 -54.03 -2.18 -8.24
CA GLU A 58 -54.98 -2.94 -7.39
C GLU A 58 -55.05 -2.62 -5.87
N GLU A 59 -56.20 -2.43 -5.21
CA GLU A 59 -57.55 -3.00 -5.39
C GLU A 59 -58.60 -2.24 -4.53
N ALA A 60 -59.87 -2.37 -4.92
CA ALA A 60 -61.14 -2.20 -4.15
C ALA A 60 -61.71 -0.81 -3.83
N SER A 61 -62.73 -0.39 -4.59
CA SER A 61 -64.13 -0.20 -4.11
C SER A 61 -65.05 0.31 -5.24
N GLN A 62 -66.31 -0.12 -5.19
CA GLN A 62 -67.37 -0.05 -6.20
C GLN A 62 -67.86 1.37 -6.51
N GLU A 63 -68.32 1.62 -7.74
CA GLU A 63 -69.69 2.10 -8.04
C GLU A 63 -69.93 2.18 -9.57
N GLU A 64 -71.14 1.77 -9.97
CA GLU A 64 -71.68 1.73 -11.33
C GLU A 64 -71.72 3.11 -12.00
N SER A 65 -71.54 3.15 -13.32
CA SER A 65 -72.14 4.20 -14.15
C SER A 65 -72.45 3.64 -15.52
N GLU A 66 -73.72 3.79 -15.87
CA GLU A 66 -74.48 3.15 -16.92
C GLU A 66 -74.12 3.61 -18.34
N GLU A 67 -74.55 2.78 -19.27
CA GLU A 67 -74.57 2.91 -20.72
C GLU A 67 -75.26 4.19 -21.22
N ASP A 68 -74.77 4.67 -22.37
CA ASP A 68 -75.55 5.12 -23.55
C ASP A 68 -75.04 6.44 -24.15
N SER A 69 -74.35 6.31 -25.29
CA SER A 69 -74.37 7.35 -26.33
C SER A 69 -74.15 6.74 -27.70
N ASP A 70 -75.28 6.61 -28.39
CA ASP A 70 -75.47 6.37 -29.81
C ASP A 70 -74.34 6.87 -30.71
N TRP A 71 -73.71 5.94 -31.42
CA TRP A 71 -72.85 6.25 -32.56
C TRP A 71 -73.65 6.05 -33.86
N ASP A 72 -74.06 7.18 -34.42
CA ASP A 72 -74.86 7.32 -35.64
C ASP A 72 -74.02 7.13 -36.92
N GLY A 73 -74.55 6.33 -37.84
CA GLY A 73 -74.40 6.53 -39.28
C GLY A 73 -73.07 6.19 -39.95
N ILE A 74 -72.95 4.95 -40.44
CA ILE A 74 -72.07 4.60 -41.57
C ILE A 74 -72.64 5.28 -42.82
N SER A 75 -72.07 6.40 -43.26
CA SER A 75 -72.36 6.98 -44.57
C SER A 75 -71.36 6.47 -45.61
N ASP A 76 -71.86 5.60 -46.47
CA ASP A 76 -71.35 5.21 -47.77
C ASP A 76 -70.99 6.44 -48.64
N GLY A 77 -69.78 6.47 -49.19
CA GLY A 77 -69.25 7.62 -49.92
C GLY A 77 -67.81 7.40 -50.36
N GLU A 78 -67.64 6.79 -51.53
CA GLU A 78 -66.37 6.64 -52.23
C GLU A 78 -65.67 8.00 -52.46
N ALA A 79 -64.53 8.21 -51.80
CA ALA A 79 -63.61 9.31 -52.05
C ALA A 79 -62.17 8.94 -51.63
N ASP A 80 -61.26 9.07 -52.57
CA ASP A 80 -59.80 9.01 -52.41
C ASP A 80 -59.29 9.97 -51.31
N GLY A 81 -58.47 9.47 -50.37
CA GLY A 81 -57.66 10.28 -49.43
C GLY A 81 -57.60 9.71 -48.00
N VAL A 82 -56.49 9.70 -47.25
CA VAL A 82 -55.08 10.12 -47.42
C VAL A 82 -54.24 9.12 -46.62
N GLN A 83 -53.11 8.63 -47.15
CA GLN A 83 -52.21 7.75 -46.39
C GLN A 83 -51.36 8.57 -45.42
N VAL A 84 -51.68 8.51 -44.13
CA VAL A 84 -50.85 9.12 -43.08
C VAL A 84 -49.79 8.10 -42.64
N VAL A 85 -48.52 8.37 -42.98
CA VAL A 85 -47.37 7.62 -42.46
C VAL A 85 -46.75 8.43 -41.33
N GLU A 86 -47.01 8.03 -40.09
CA GLU A 86 -46.29 8.54 -38.92
C GLU A 86 -44.99 7.77 -38.73
N HIS A 87 -43.86 8.44 -38.96
CA HIS A 87 -42.60 8.01 -38.39
C HIS A 87 -42.48 8.66 -37.02
N THR A 88 -42.89 7.96 -35.96
CA THR A 88 -42.47 8.33 -34.60
C THR A 88 -40.95 8.16 -34.55
N ASP A 89 -40.25 9.29 -34.74
CA ASP A 89 -38.81 9.46 -34.90
C ASP A 89 -37.98 9.06 -33.66
N ALA A 90 -38.08 7.79 -33.26
CA ALA A 90 -37.27 7.22 -32.18
C ALA A 90 -36.32 6.12 -32.66
N LEU A 91 -36.34 5.74 -33.95
CA LEU A 91 -35.42 4.74 -34.51
C LEU A 91 -34.41 5.31 -35.52
N SER A 92 -34.52 6.58 -35.93
CA SER A 92 -33.56 7.20 -36.87
C SER A 92 -32.22 7.59 -36.21
N ARG A 93 -32.08 7.47 -34.88
CA ARG A 93 -30.78 7.59 -34.19
C ARG A 93 -29.99 6.28 -34.09
N MET A 94 -30.40 5.22 -34.80
CA MET A 94 -29.60 4.00 -34.95
C MET A 94 -28.70 4.08 -36.18
N ALA A 95 -27.69 4.95 -36.22
CA ALA A 95 -26.70 4.89 -37.31
C ALA A 95 -25.34 5.53 -37.05
N ALA A 96 -24.98 5.89 -35.81
CA ALA A 96 -23.59 6.18 -35.49
C ALA A 96 -22.94 4.87 -35.01
N MET A 97 -22.52 4.03 -35.97
CA MET A 97 -21.76 2.80 -35.67
C MET A 97 -20.60 3.13 -34.72
N SER A 98 -20.31 2.27 -33.75
CA SER A 98 -19.19 2.51 -32.84
C SER A 98 -17.88 2.65 -33.64
N LYS A 99 -16.89 3.41 -33.14
CA LYS A 99 -15.64 3.67 -33.88
C LYS A 99 -14.89 2.38 -34.24
N GLU A 100 -15.18 1.28 -33.55
CA GLU A 100 -14.64 -0.06 -33.81
C GLU A 100 -15.39 -0.78 -34.92
N GLU A 101 -16.73 -0.68 -34.95
CA GLU A 101 -17.57 -1.17 -36.04
C GLU A 101 -17.31 -0.42 -37.34
N LEU A 102 -17.14 0.91 -37.28
CA LEU A 102 -16.84 1.71 -38.47
C LEU A 102 -15.46 1.35 -39.05
N LYS A 103 -14.50 1.02 -38.19
CA LYS A 103 -13.17 0.53 -38.60
C LYS A 103 -13.22 -0.87 -39.19
N SER A 104 -13.99 -1.80 -38.61
CA SER A 104 -14.10 -3.15 -39.17
C SER A 104 -14.80 -3.11 -40.52
N PHE A 105 -15.88 -2.33 -40.63
CA PHE A 105 -16.67 -2.17 -41.84
C PHE A 105 -15.95 -1.43 -42.98
N MET A 106 -15.24 -0.34 -42.69
CA MET A 106 -14.51 0.42 -43.72
C MET A 106 -13.09 -0.10 -44.00
N SER A 107 -12.61 -1.10 -43.26
CA SER A 107 -11.34 -1.76 -43.59
C SER A 107 -11.54 -2.74 -44.73
N SER A 108 -10.54 -2.89 -45.60
CA SER A 108 -10.54 -3.83 -46.74
C SER A 108 -10.51 -5.31 -46.34
N LYS A 109 -10.79 -5.64 -45.08
CA LYS A 109 -10.72 -6.98 -44.51
C LYS A 109 -12.13 -7.48 -44.24
N ILE A 110 -12.46 -8.66 -44.75
CA ILE A 110 -13.79 -9.26 -44.62
C ILE A 110 -14.10 -9.48 -43.12
N PRO A 111 -15.27 -9.03 -42.61
CA PRO A 111 -15.65 -9.23 -41.22
C PRO A 111 -15.73 -10.74 -40.92
N LYS A 112 -15.06 -11.16 -39.84
CA LYS A 112 -15.05 -12.56 -39.41
C LYS A 112 -16.32 -12.84 -38.59
N ILE A 113 -17.02 -13.94 -38.89
CA ILE A 113 -18.32 -14.31 -38.31
C ILE A 113 -18.25 -14.61 -36.81
N THR A 114 -17.05 -14.84 -36.26
CA THR A 114 -16.84 -15.03 -34.83
C THR A 114 -16.28 -13.74 -34.20
N PRO A 115 -16.96 -13.14 -33.20
CA PRO A 115 -16.38 -12.01 -32.48
C PRO A 115 -15.18 -12.52 -31.68
N THR A 116 -13.97 -12.26 -32.19
CA THR A 116 -12.74 -12.52 -31.44
C THR A 116 -12.61 -11.45 -30.38
N VAL A 117 -13.16 -11.73 -29.19
CA VAL A 117 -12.80 -10.98 -27.99
C VAL A 117 -11.31 -11.25 -27.77
N SER A 118 -10.44 -10.31 -28.12
CA SER A 118 -9.02 -10.42 -27.83
C SER A 118 -8.82 -10.21 -26.33
N ILE A 119 -9.07 -11.26 -25.55
CA ILE A 119 -8.58 -11.36 -24.19
C ILE A 119 -7.06 -11.41 -24.35
N ARG A 120 -6.39 -10.32 -23.95
CA ARG A 120 -4.93 -10.33 -23.85
C ARG A 120 -4.60 -11.27 -22.70
N ASP A 121 -4.21 -12.49 -23.05
CA ASP A 121 -3.63 -13.44 -22.11
C ASP A 121 -2.30 -12.86 -21.62
N THR A 122 -2.33 -12.18 -20.48
CA THR A 122 -1.12 -11.94 -19.70
C THR A 122 -0.68 -13.30 -19.16
N SER A 123 0.30 -13.85 -19.86
CA SER A 123 1.16 -14.96 -19.48
C SER A 123 1.36 -15.06 -17.97
N GLY A 124 1.19 -16.28 -17.45
CA GLY A 124 1.19 -16.55 -16.02
C GLY A 124 2.47 -16.19 -15.26
N SER A 125 2.24 -15.62 -14.09
CA SER A 125 3.03 -15.76 -12.88
C SER A 125 2.10 -16.34 -11.81
N LYS A 126 2.28 -17.63 -11.49
CA LYS A 126 1.72 -18.16 -10.25
C LYS A 126 2.58 -17.60 -9.12
N ILE A 127 1.96 -16.75 -8.29
CA ILE A 127 2.41 -16.20 -6.99
C ILE A 127 3.39 -15.01 -7.13
N ASP A 128 2.89 -13.80 -6.81
CA ASP A 128 3.60 -12.55 -6.39
C ASP A 128 2.95 -11.23 -6.89
N ASP A 129 1.82 -11.28 -7.62
CA ASP A 129 1.13 -10.04 -8.05
C ASP A 129 0.28 -9.38 -6.95
N GLU A 130 -0.05 -10.10 -5.88
CA GLU A 130 -0.71 -9.53 -4.68
C GLU A 130 0.25 -8.63 -3.89
N ASP A 131 1.51 -9.03 -3.69
CA ASP A 131 2.50 -8.17 -3.01
C ASP A 131 2.87 -6.93 -3.82
N ALA A 132 2.93 -7.05 -5.16
CA ALA A 132 3.17 -5.91 -6.03
C ALA A 132 1.99 -4.92 -6.03
N SER A 133 0.76 -5.41 -6.01
CA SER A 133 -0.44 -4.59 -5.96
C SER A 133 -0.70 -4.02 -4.56
N GLU A 134 -0.53 -4.78 -3.48
CA GLU A 134 -0.65 -4.32 -2.10
C GLU A 134 0.42 -3.30 -1.76
N ALA A 135 1.70 -3.54 -2.09
CA ALA A 135 2.75 -2.54 -1.88
C ALA A 135 2.51 -1.29 -2.74
N ALA A 136 1.95 -1.42 -3.94
CA ALA A 136 1.55 -0.28 -4.77
C ALA A 136 0.34 0.46 -4.19
N ASN A 137 -0.62 -0.24 -3.61
CA ASN A 137 -1.80 0.33 -2.95
C ASN A 137 -1.40 1.04 -1.66
N LEU A 138 -0.52 0.45 -0.85
CA LEU A 138 0.09 1.09 0.31
C LEU A 138 0.79 2.38 -0.11
N LYS A 139 1.57 2.39 -1.20
CA LYS A 139 2.21 3.63 -1.69
C LYS A 139 1.20 4.70 -2.11
N LYS A 140 0.04 4.30 -2.64
CA LYS A 140 -1.03 5.21 -3.07
C LYS A 140 -1.87 5.72 -1.90
N ASP A 141 -2.07 4.91 -0.86
CA ASP A 141 -2.95 5.23 0.27
C ASP A 141 -2.16 5.67 1.51
N LEU A 142 -2.04 7.00 1.67
CA LEU A 142 -1.40 7.60 2.83
C LEU A 142 -2.19 7.43 4.13
N ALA A 143 -3.51 7.30 4.06
CA ALA A 143 -4.34 7.11 5.25
C ALA A 143 -4.11 5.72 5.85
N LEU A 144 -4.06 4.70 4.98
CA LEU A 144 -3.74 3.33 5.35
C LEU A 144 -2.32 3.22 5.93
N GLN A 145 -1.32 3.84 5.29
CA GLN A 145 0.05 3.88 5.83
C GLN A 145 0.10 4.47 7.24
N ARG A 146 -0.59 5.58 7.48
CA ARG A 146 -0.67 6.22 8.80
C ARG A 146 -1.35 5.31 9.81
N LEU A 147 -2.48 4.69 9.44
CA LEU A 147 -3.21 3.77 10.32
C LEU A 147 -2.32 2.60 10.76
N LEU A 148 -1.65 1.93 9.83
CA LEU A 148 -0.79 0.78 10.16
C LEU A 148 0.43 1.18 11.01
N ALA A 149 1.05 2.32 10.71
CA ALA A 149 2.20 2.80 11.47
C ALA A 149 1.82 3.30 12.88
N GLU A 150 0.64 3.91 13.03
CA GLU A 150 0.18 4.55 14.26
C GLU A 150 -0.76 3.66 15.11
N SER A 151 -1.13 2.46 14.64
CA SER A 151 -2.08 1.53 15.28
C SER A 151 -1.77 1.25 16.75
N HIS A 152 -0.50 1.10 17.11
CA HIS A 152 -0.06 0.88 18.49
C HIS A 152 -0.39 2.05 19.43
N LEU A 153 -0.49 3.28 18.91
CA LEU A 153 -0.93 4.44 19.69
C LEU A 153 -2.45 4.42 19.90
N LEU A 154 -3.19 3.81 18.99
CA LEU A 154 -4.64 3.66 19.04
C LEU A 154 -5.09 2.46 19.88
N GLU A 155 -4.32 1.37 19.90
CA GLU A 155 -4.63 0.15 20.65
C GLU A 155 -4.77 0.40 22.16
N SER A 156 -3.94 1.30 22.70
CA SER A 156 -4.01 1.68 24.11
C SER A 156 -5.16 2.64 24.44
N SER A 157 -5.77 3.28 23.43
CA SER A 157 -6.85 4.25 23.62
C SER A 157 -8.19 3.66 23.25
N LYS A 158 -9.17 3.78 24.15
CA LYS A 158 -10.55 3.32 23.90
C LYS A 158 -11.24 4.06 22.75
N ASN A 159 -10.75 5.26 22.42
CA ASN A 159 -11.30 6.10 21.36
C ASN A 159 -10.46 5.91 20.09
N PRO A 160 -11.09 5.69 18.92
CA PRO A 160 -10.39 5.51 17.64
C PRO A 160 -9.80 6.81 17.08
N THR A 161 -9.95 7.94 17.78
CA THR A 161 -9.50 9.26 17.34
C THR A 161 -8.18 9.64 18.04
N LEU A 162 -7.23 10.13 17.25
CA LEU A 162 -5.97 10.64 17.79
C LEU A 162 -6.18 12.00 18.46
N SER A 163 -6.24 12.00 19.80
CA SER A 163 -6.37 13.21 20.61
C SER A 163 -5.21 13.36 21.62
N GLY A 164 -4.99 14.60 22.07
CA GLY A 164 -4.00 14.93 23.10
C GLY A 164 -2.58 14.40 22.83
N ASN A 165 -2.03 13.65 23.78
CA ASN A 165 -0.66 13.14 23.70
C ASN A 165 -0.44 12.16 22.54
N ASN A 166 -1.44 11.36 22.18
CA ASN A 166 -1.33 10.41 21.07
C ASN A 166 -1.27 11.14 19.72
N ARG A 167 -1.97 12.29 19.61
CA ARG A 167 -1.83 13.18 18.44
C ARG A 167 -0.39 13.68 18.30
N HIS A 168 0.25 14.13 19.38
CA HIS A 168 1.64 14.60 19.34
C HIS A 168 2.63 13.50 18.95
N LYS A 169 2.46 12.29 19.50
CA LYS A 169 3.28 11.13 19.14
C LYS A 169 3.11 10.73 17.67
N ALA A 170 1.87 10.73 17.18
CA ALA A 170 1.62 10.44 15.78
C ALA A 170 2.19 11.51 14.86
N THR A 171 2.10 12.80 15.22
CA THR A 171 2.75 13.85 14.43
C THR A 171 4.26 13.69 14.35
N ASP A 172 4.91 13.25 15.43
CA ASP A 172 6.36 12.95 15.44
C ASP A 172 6.71 11.75 14.56
N LEU A 173 5.91 10.67 14.63
CA LEU A 173 6.06 9.51 13.73
C LEU A 173 5.87 9.88 12.26
N ARG A 174 4.91 10.75 11.94
CA ARG A 174 4.68 11.27 10.58
C ARG A 174 5.89 12.07 10.08
N LEU A 175 6.49 12.91 10.93
CA LEU A 175 7.71 13.66 10.57
C LEU A 175 8.90 12.72 10.34
N GLN A 176 9.01 11.65 11.13
CA GLN A 176 10.03 10.62 10.94
C GLN A 176 9.83 9.86 9.62
N ALA A 177 8.59 9.51 9.28
CA ALA A 177 8.24 8.87 8.02
C ALA A 177 8.54 9.75 6.80
N LEU A 178 8.40 11.07 6.92
CA LEU A 178 8.79 12.04 5.89
C LEU A 178 10.32 12.20 5.75
N GLY A 179 11.10 11.72 6.73
CA GLY A 179 12.56 11.68 6.65
C GLY A 179 13.32 12.37 7.79
N SER A 180 12.65 12.80 8.87
CA SER A 180 13.38 13.27 10.05
C SER A 180 14.20 12.13 10.65
N LYS A 181 15.49 12.38 10.92
CA LYS A 181 16.40 11.37 11.49
C LYS A 181 16.20 11.17 12.99
N GLU A 182 15.69 12.21 13.65
CA GLU A 182 15.50 12.26 15.10
C GLU A 182 14.03 12.54 15.43
N SER A 183 13.61 12.02 16.58
CA SER A 183 12.29 12.22 17.17
C SER A 183 12.33 13.44 18.09
N ILE A 184 11.33 14.31 18.00
CA ILE A 184 11.21 15.51 18.81
C ILE A 184 10.88 15.16 20.26
N LEU A 185 10.20 14.03 20.49
CA LEU A 185 9.81 13.58 21.84
C LEU A 185 10.93 12.84 22.58
N LYS A 186 12.04 12.49 21.91
CA LYS A 186 13.13 11.75 22.52
C LYS A 186 13.96 12.67 23.44
N GLN A 187 14.11 12.28 24.70
CA GLN A 187 14.96 13.01 25.64
C GLN A 187 16.45 12.85 25.30
N GLU A 188 17.09 13.96 24.90
CA GLU A 188 18.50 13.98 24.50
C GLU A 188 19.47 13.88 25.69
N LYS A 189 19.20 14.60 26.79
CA LYS A 189 20.09 14.64 27.96
C LYS A 189 19.59 13.73 29.07
N MET A 190 20.31 12.62 29.29
CA MET A 190 20.10 11.70 30.42
C MET A 190 21.45 11.22 30.96
N PRO A 191 21.61 11.04 32.29
CA PRO A 191 22.81 10.40 32.83
C PRO A 191 22.98 8.99 32.26
N MET A 192 24.24 8.62 31.99
CA MET A 192 24.57 7.37 31.29
C MET A 192 24.07 6.12 32.02
N SER A 193 24.07 6.11 33.35
CA SER A 193 23.56 5.00 34.17
C SER A 193 22.06 4.75 33.94
N HIS A 194 21.25 5.81 34.00
CA HIS A 194 19.81 5.72 33.75
C HIS A 194 19.49 5.31 32.32
N ARG A 195 20.19 5.90 31.33
CA ARG A 195 20.02 5.54 29.93
C ARG A 195 20.31 4.07 29.68
N LYS A 196 21.44 3.56 30.18
CA LYS A 196 21.81 2.15 30.07
C LYS A 196 20.78 1.24 30.75
N GLY A 197 20.32 1.61 31.95
CA GLY A 197 19.32 0.83 32.69
C GLY A 197 17.95 0.79 32.02
N ILE A 198 17.51 1.86 31.36
CA ILE A 198 16.25 1.86 30.59
C ILE A 198 16.37 0.94 29.37
N ILE A 199 17.46 1.06 28.61
CA ILE A 199 17.70 0.23 27.43
C ILE A 199 17.83 -1.24 27.80
N SER A 200 18.57 -1.56 28.88
CA SER A 200 18.71 -2.95 29.34
C SER A 200 17.36 -3.53 29.75
N LYS A 201 16.56 -2.81 30.56
CA LYS A 201 15.22 -3.24 30.96
C LYS A 201 14.27 -3.41 29.78
N GLN A 202 14.32 -2.53 28.78
CA GLN A 202 13.55 -2.70 27.55
C GLN A 202 13.94 -3.99 26.82
N SER A 203 15.25 -4.22 26.63
CA SER A 203 15.75 -5.43 25.98
C SER A 203 15.41 -6.72 26.75
N GLU A 204 15.47 -6.69 28.09
CA GLU A 204 15.12 -7.82 28.95
C GLU A 204 13.62 -8.14 28.89
N LYS A 205 12.75 -7.13 28.91
CA LYS A 205 11.30 -7.31 28.75
C LYS A 205 10.96 -7.90 27.39
N GLU A 206 11.57 -7.40 26.33
CA GLU A 206 11.39 -7.94 24.99
C GLU A 206 11.93 -9.37 24.83
N ALA A 207 13.07 -9.67 25.46
CA ALA A 207 13.64 -11.02 25.45
C ALA A 207 12.71 -12.01 26.17
N LYS A 208 12.16 -11.63 27.33
CA LYS A 208 11.16 -12.43 28.06
C LYS A 208 9.88 -12.65 27.25
N ARG A 209 9.31 -11.59 26.65
CA ARG A 209 8.13 -11.72 25.75
C ARG A 209 8.41 -12.70 24.60
N ARG A 210 9.63 -12.68 24.03
CA ARG A 210 10.02 -13.58 22.94
C ARG A 210 10.31 -15.00 23.42
N SER A 211 10.90 -15.21 24.59
CA SER A 211 11.10 -16.56 25.14
C SER A 211 9.76 -17.20 25.50
N GLU A 212 8.90 -16.46 26.22
CA GLU A 212 7.56 -16.91 26.59
C GLU A 212 6.72 -17.23 25.34
N ALA A 213 6.76 -16.39 24.30
CA ALA A 213 6.06 -16.66 23.04
C ALA A 213 6.63 -17.89 22.32
N ARG A 214 7.95 -18.13 22.33
CA ARG A 214 8.56 -19.33 21.76
C ARG A 214 8.16 -20.59 22.51
N GLU A 215 8.15 -20.53 23.84
CA GLU A 215 7.75 -21.62 24.72
C GLU A 215 6.25 -21.94 24.55
N ASN A 216 5.41 -20.91 24.37
CA ASN A 216 3.97 -21.05 24.16
C ASN A 216 3.57 -21.27 22.69
N GLY A 217 4.52 -21.29 21.75
CA GLY A 217 4.23 -21.44 20.31
C GLY A 217 3.52 -20.25 19.64
N ILE A 218 3.53 -19.06 20.26
CA ILE A 218 2.96 -17.83 19.69
C ILE A 218 3.96 -17.18 18.73
N ILE A 219 3.52 -16.92 17.50
CA ILE A 219 4.35 -16.26 16.48
C ILE A 219 4.33 -14.74 16.71
N LEU A 220 5.50 -14.16 16.96
CA LEU A 220 5.71 -12.72 17.04
C LEU A 220 6.33 -12.17 15.76
N GLU A 221 6.27 -10.85 15.61
CA GLU A 221 6.95 -10.11 14.55
C GLU A 221 8.46 -10.42 14.50
N LYS A 222 8.99 -10.52 13.28
CA LYS A 222 10.43 -10.72 13.06
C LYS A 222 11.17 -9.43 13.42
N ALA A 223 12.02 -9.50 14.44
CA ALA A 223 12.86 -8.36 14.81
C ALA A 223 13.76 -7.99 13.62
N LYS A 224 13.66 -6.74 13.14
CA LYS A 224 14.64 -6.19 12.20
C LYS A 224 15.96 -6.12 12.94
N MET A 225 16.94 -6.91 12.50
CA MET A 225 18.28 -6.86 13.07
C MET A 225 18.80 -5.43 12.90
N ALA A 226 18.98 -4.73 14.02
CA ALA A 226 19.60 -3.42 14.00
C ALA A 226 20.93 -3.56 13.26
N LYS A 227 21.15 -2.72 12.24
CA LYS A 227 22.43 -2.69 11.52
C LYS A 227 23.50 -2.42 12.56
N LYS A 228 24.23 -3.47 12.97
CA LYS A 228 25.36 -3.32 13.88
C LYS A 228 26.27 -2.29 13.24
N SER A 229 26.70 -1.30 14.01
CA SER A 229 27.55 -0.21 13.56
C SER A 229 28.96 -0.66 13.20
N SER A 230 29.15 -1.87 12.66
CA SER A 230 30.32 -2.23 11.88
C SER A 230 30.28 -1.49 10.53
N ALA A 231 30.16 -0.16 10.60
CA ALA A 231 30.38 0.75 9.50
C ALA A 231 31.86 0.76 9.09
N GLY A 232 32.75 0.24 9.95
CA GLY A 232 34.10 -0.14 9.57
C GLY A 232 34.09 -1.43 8.77
N LYS A 233 34.60 -1.39 7.55
CA LYS A 233 35.10 -2.59 6.87
C LYS A 233 36.05 -3.28 7.87
N ARG A 234 35.87 -4.59 8.11
CA ARG A 234 36.78 -5.34 8.97
C ARG A 234 38.21 -5.02 8.56
N ASP A 235 39.02 -4.56 9.52
CA ASP A 235 40.42 -4.31 9.27
C ASP A 235 41.04 -5.60 8.73
N ARG A 236 41.61 -5.52 7.54
CA ARG A 236 42.15 -6.69 6.82
C ARG A 236 43.58 -7.02 7.28
N GLY A 237 44.10 -6.30 8.27
CA GLY A 237 45.47 -6.45 8.72
C GLY A 237 46.48 -6.12 7.62
N ILE A 238 47.76 -6.33 7.93
CA ILE A 238 48.88 -6.20 6.98
C ILE A 238 49.52 -7.59 6.94
N GLY A 239 49.42 -8.31 5.81
CA GLY A 239 49.99 -9.66 5.77
C GLY A 239 49.56 -10.61 4.66
N ALA A 240 48.91 -10.13 3.60
CA ALA A 240 48.77 -10.98 2.42
C ALA A 240 50.13 -11.01 1.68
N PRO A 241 50.71 -12.18 1.38
CA PRO A 241 51.89 -12.26 0.53
C PRO A 241 51.58 -11.63 -0.83
N GLY A 242 52.53 -10.88 -1.39
CA GLY A 242 52.38 -10.21 -2.69
C GLY A 242 52.34 -11.17 -3.89
N VAL A 243 52.56 -12.47 -3.66
CA VAL A 243 52.56 -13.53 -4.66
C VAL A 243 51.51 -14.56 -4.32
N GLY A 244 50.79 -15.06 -5.32
CA GLY A 244 49.79 -16.12 -5.15
C GLY A 244 48.60 -15.75 -4.27
N ARG A 245 47.80 -16.77 -3.94
CA ARG A 245 46.64 -16.65 -3.03
C ARG A 245 46.92 -17.44 -1.77
N PHE A 246 46.88 -16.75 -0.63
CA PHE A 246 46.96 -17.38 0.68
C PHE A 246 45.56 -17.72 1.18
N SER A 247 45.25 -19.00 1.31
CA SER A 247 43.98 -19.49 1.85
C SER A 247 44.22 -20.67 2.79
N GLY A 248 43.66 -20.61 3.99
CA GLY A 248 43.70 -21.72 4.94
C GLY A 248 45.12 -22.18 5.33
N GLY A 249 46.08 -21.26 5.43
CA GLY A 249 47.48 -21.61 5.75
C GLY A 249 48.31 -22.10 4.57
N THR A 250 47.70 -22.26 3.39
CA THR A 250 48.38 -22.69 2.17
C THR A 250 48.57 -21.51 1.21
N LEU A 251 49.79 -21.37 0.68
CA LEU A 251 50.11 -20.42 -0.37
C LEU A 251 50.01 -21.12 -1.72
N THR A 252 49.04 -20.70 -2.54
CA THR A 252 48.86 -21.21 -3.89
C THR A 252 49.51 -20.26 -4.89
N LEU A 253 50.56 -20.73 -5.57
CA LEU A 253 51.28 -19.97 -6.60
C LEU A 253 50.80 -20.39 -7.99
N SER A 254 50.59 -19.43 -8.89
CA SER A 254 50.33 -19.74 -10.28
C SER A 254 51.64 -20.11 -10.99
N LYS A 255 51.56 -20.87 -12.09
CA LYS A 255 52.74 -21.17 -12.92
C LYS A 255 53.44 -19.88 -13.39
N LYS A 256 52.67 -18.80 -13.64
CA LYS A 256 53.21 -17.48 -14.01
C LYS A 256 54.02 -16.86 -12.87
N ASP A 257 53.49 -16.88 -11.64
CA ASP A 257 54.23 -16.39 -10.47
C ASP A 257 55.55 -17.15 -10.29
N ILE A 258 55.53 -18.46 -10.54
CA ILE A 258 56.73 -19.29 -10.51
C ILE A 258 57.72 -18.87 -11.61
N TYR A 259 57.26 -18.71 -12.86
CA TYR A 259 58.13 -18.29 -13.97
C TYR A 259 58.68 -16.86 -13.82
N ASP A 260 57.90 -15.94 -13.29
CA ASP A 260 58.30 -14.55 -13.06
C ASP A 260 59.36 -14.46 -11.93
N ILE A 261 59.28 -15.33 -10.92
CA ILE A 261 60.27 -15.44 -9.84
C ILE A 261 61.53 -16.21 -10.31
N GLU A 262 61.36 -17.34 -11.01
CA GLU A 262 62.49 -18.18 -11.45
C GLU A 262 63.24 -17.57 -12.64
N GLY A 263 62.60 -16.68 -13.41
CA GLY A 263 63.13 -16.11 -14.64
C GLY A 263 63.36 -17.17 -15.73
N PRO A 264 63.85 -16.77 -16.93
CA PRO A 264 64.16 -17.71 -17.99
C PRO A 264 65.28 -18.66 -17.53
N LYS A 265 64.93 -19.92 -17.27
CA LYS A 265 65.87 -20.98 -16.89
C LYS A 265 66.94 -21.11 -17.98
N ARG A 266 68.17 -20.71 -17.67
CA ARG A 266 69.35 -21.03 -18.48
C ARG A 266 69.56 -22.54 -18.37
N THR A 267 69.10 -23.30 -19.36
CA THR A 267 69.36 -24.74 -19.43
C THR A 267 70.86 -24.99 -19.55
N PRO A 268 71.48 -25.80 -18.67
CA PRO A 268 72.84 -26.27 -18.90
C PRO A 268 72.79 -27.45 -19.90
N SER A 269 73.72 -27.45 -20.85
CA SER A 269 73.85 -28.33 -22.05
C SER A 269 72.96 -27.88 -23.22
N THR A 270 73.49 -27.62 -24.42
CA THR A 270 74.28 -28.56 -25.23
C THR A 270 75.35 -27.88 -26.05
N ARG A 271 76.57 -28.40 -25.93
CA ARG A 271 77.72 -28.17 -26.79
C ARG A 271 77.41 -28.80 -28.17
N GLY A 272 77.32 -28.01 -29.24
CA GLY A 272 77.21 -28.59 -30.58
C GLY A 272 76.83 -27.64 -31.73
N ARG A 273 77.86 -27.22 -32.47
CA ARG A 273 77.91 -27.24 -33.95
C ARG A 273 77.02 -26.24 -34.73
N GLY A 274 77.63 -25.09 -35.04
CA GLY A 274 77.87 -24.66 -36.42
C GLY A 274 76.71 -24.10 -37.25
N GLY A 275 76.91 -22.86 -37.73
CA GLY A 275 76.46 -22.46 -39.06
C GLY A 275 75.52 -21.25 -39.11
N GLY A 276 75.87 -20.28 -39.96
CA GLY A 276 74.87 -19.47 -40.65
C GLY A 276 74.91 -17.97 -40.39
N ARG A 277 75.70 -17.27 -41.20
CA ARG A 277 75.49 -15.86 -41.56
C ARG A 277 74.10 -15.68 -42.21
N GLY A 278 73.50 -14.49 -42.04
CA GLY A 278 72.42 -13.97 -42.90
C GLY A 278 71.48 -13.07 -42.10
N GLY A 279 71.57 -11.74 -42.24
CA GLY A 279 70.70 -10.98 -43.15
C GLY A 279 69.38 -10.66 -42.45
N GLY A 280 69.12 -9.46 -41.94
CA GLY A 280 68.89 -8.25 -42.72
C GLY A 280 67.37 -7.99 -42.81
N ARG A 281 66.97 -6.71 -42.64
CA ARG A 281 65.62 -6.14 -42.84
C ARG A 281 64.62 -6.45 -41.71
N GLY A 282 63.80 -5.52 -41.24
CA GLY A 282 63.53 -4.16 -41.64
C GLY A 282 62.49 -3.57 -40.70
N ARG A 283 62.57 -2.26 -40.49
CA ARG A 283 61.56 -1.44 -39.80
C ARG A 283 60.19 -1.66 -40.47
N GLY A 284 59.19 -2.02 -39.67
CA GLY A 284 57.79 -2.04 -40.05
C GLY A 284 56.96 -1.32 -39.00
N LYS A 285 56.77 -0.01 -39.22
CA LYS A 285 55.91 0.89 -38.45
C LYS A 285 54.63 1.07 -39.26
N ARG A 286 53.52 0.44 -38.88
CA ARG A 286 52.12 0.72 -39.28
C ARG A 286 51.23 -0.02 -38.26
N GLY A 287 50.13 0.51 -37.75
CA GLY A 287 49.36 1.72 -37.93
C GLY A 287 48.21 1.64 -36.94
#